data_AF-A0A1I6M7U4-F1
#
_entry.id   AF-A0A1I6M7U4-F1
#
_cell.length_a   1.000
_cell.length_b   1.000
_cell.length_c   1.000
_cell.angle_alpha   90.00
_cell.angle_beta   90.00
_cell.angle_gamma   90.00
#
_symmetry.space_group_name_H-M   'P 1'
#
loop_
_entity.id
_entity.type
_entity.pdbx_description
1 polymer ?
#
loop_
_entity_poly.entity_id
_entity_poly.type
_entity_poly.pdbx_seq_one_letter_code
_entity_poly.pdbx_strand_id
1 'polypeptide(L)' 'MSIDEGLFNKYSLVKGAARRARQLQSGAPQVGVSKSMKACRVAQDEIKQGHVTFVIPARKIVEPLLENGI' A
#
# COMPACT_ATOMS: atom_id res chain seq x y z
N MET A 1 -11.01 -3.04 -20.13
CA MET A 1 -10.23 -3.91 -19.22
C MET A 1 -9.34 -2.99 -18.39
N SER A 2 -9.84 -2.51 -17.26
CA SER A 2 -9.52 -3.03 -15.92
C SER A 2 -8.37 -2.23 -15.29
N ILE A 3 -8.71 -1.11 -14.65
CA ILE A 3 -7.80 -0.29 -13.82
C ILE A 3 -7.40 -1.04 -12.53
N ASP A 4 -7.93 -2.25 -12.33
CA ASP A 4 -7.98 -2.94 -11.04
C ASP A 4 -6.76 -3.84 -10.72
N GLU A 5 -5.99 -4.28 -11.72
CA GLU A 5 -4.88 -5.22 -11.48
C GLU A 5 -3.58 -4.55 -11.00
N GLY A 6 -3.44 -3.24 -11.21
CA GLY A 6 -2.30 -2.48 -10.68
C GLY A 6 -2.30 -2.37 -9.15
N LEU A 7 -3.47 -2.59 -8.53
CA LEU A 7 -3.68 -2.45 -7.08
C LEU A 7 -3.23 -3.67 -6.27
N PHE A 8 -2.95 -4.81 -6.92
CA PHE A 8 -2.71 -6.10 -6.24
C PHE A 8 -1.40 -6.81 -6.62
N ASN A 9 -0.33 -6.10 -6.97
CA ASN A 9 0.99 -6.75 -6.97
C ASN A 9 1.33 -7.18 -5.52
N LYS A 10 1.79 -8.44 -5.33
CA LYS A 10 2.28 -8.98 -4.04
C LYS A 10 3.25 -8.02 -3.35
N TYR A 11 4.06 -7.30 -4.13
CA TYR A 11 4.98 -6.29 -3.63
C TYR A 11 4.29 -5.10 -2.93
N SER A 12 3.25 -4.53 -3.56
CA SER A 12 2.47 -3.43 -3.00
C SER A 12 1.73 -3.87 -1.74
N LEU A 13 1.22 -5.11 -1.73
CA LEU A 13 0.60 -5.71 -0.55
C LEU A 13 1.58 -5.83 0.61
N VAL A 14 2.80 -6.33 0.37
CA VAL A 14 3.83 -6.46 1.42
C VAL A 14 4.24 -5.09 1.95
N LYS A 15 4.45 -4.10 1.07
CA LYS A 15 4.78 -2.72 1.48
C LYS A 15 3.66 -2.05 2.28
N GLY A 16 2.42 -2.16 1.81
CA GLY A 16 1.25 -1.63 2.48
C GLY A 16 1.04 -2.26 3.85
N ALA A 17 1.13 -3.59 3.94
CA ALA A 17 0.99 -4.33 5.18
C ALA A 17 2.08 -3.97 6.19
N ALA A 18 3.34 -3.87 5.75
CA ALA A 18 4.45 -3.48 6.64
C ALA A 18 4.28 -2.05 7.16
N ARG A 19 3.90 -1.10 6.30
CA ARG A 19 3.61 0.29 6.71
C ARG A 19 2.46 0.34 7.70
N ARG A 20 1.40 -0.43 7.48
CA ARG A 20 0.24 -0.48 8.36
C ARG A 20 0.56 -1.16 9.69
N ALA A 21 1.35 -2.23 9.70
CA ALA A 21 1.82 -2.89 10.91
C ALA A 21 2.60 -1.93 11.82
N ARG A 22 3.46 -1.07 11.24
CA ARG A 22 4.17 -0.03 12.00
C ARG A 22 3.23 0.96 12.66
N GLN A 23 2.17 1.40 11.98
CA GLN A 23 1.17 2.29 12.56
C GLN A 23 0.49 1.64 13.78
N LEU A 24 0.09 0.37 13.64
CA LEU A 24 -0.51 -0.40 14.73
C LEU A 24 0.46 -0.53 15.93
N GLN A 25 1.75 -0.79 15.65
CA GLN A 25 2.79 -0.85 16.69
C GLN A 25 3.03 0.50 17.39
N SER A 26 2.87 1.61 16.67
CA SER A 26 2.95 2.96 17.23
C SER A 26 1.68 3.40 17.96
N GLY A 27 0.67 2.52 18.10
CA GLY A 27 -0.56 2.79 18.85
C GLY A 27 -1.73 3.28 17.99
N ALA A 28 -1.64 3.22 16.67
CA ALA A 28 -2.79 3.50 15.82
C ALA A 28 -3.91 2.47 16.05
N PRO A 29 -5.19 2.90 16.05
CA PRO A 29 -6.30 1.98 16.23
C PRO A 29 -6.43 1.02 15.04
N GLN A 30 -6.82 -0.21 15.33
CA GLN A 30 -7.22 -1.20 14.33
C GLN A 30 -8.59 -0.84 13.75
N VAL A 31 -8.74 -0.96 12.44
CA VAL A 31 -9.94 -0.57 11.68
C VAL A 31 -10.80 -1.80 11.35
N GLY A 32 -10.22 -3.00 11.36
CA GLY A 32 -10.90 -4.25 11.05
C GLY A 32 -10.91 -5.28 12.19
N VAL A 33 -11.71 -6.32 12.01
CA VAL A 33 -11.73 -7.49 12.91
C VAL A 33 -10.70 -8.49 12.40
N SER A 34 -9.65 -8.73 13.18
CA SER A 34 -8.68 -9.82 12.95
C SER A 34 -8.75 -10.84 14.08
N LYS A 35 -8.54 -12.11 13.74
CA LYS A 35 -8.44 -13.21 14.71
C LYS A 35 -7.08 -13.25 15.42
N SER A 36 -6.15 -12.39 15.04
CA SER A 36 -4.80 -12.33 15.60
C SER A 36 -4.50 -10.94 16.12
N MET A 37 -3.79 -10.84 17.25
CA MET A 37 -3.28 -9.57 17.76
C MET A 37 -1.91 -9.19 17.17
N LYS A 38 -1.32 -10.05 16.31
CA LYS A 38 -0.05 -9.72 15.66
C LYS A 38 -0.26 -8.59 14.65
N ALA A 39 0.36 -7.44 14.87
CA ALA A 39 0.19 -6.24 14.03
C ALA A 39 0.31 -6.49 12.52
N CYS A 40 1.27 -7.33 12.09
CA CYS A 40 1.44 -7.66 10.67
C CYS A 40 0.27 -8.50 10.12
N ARG A 41 -0.35 -9.36 10.94
CA ARG A 41 -1.52 -10.14 10.55
C ARG A 41 -2.78 -9.28 10.49
N VAL A 42 -2.97 -8.41 11.49
CA VAL A 42 -4.05 -7.40 11.49
C VAL A 42 -3.96 -6.53 10.23
N ALA A 43 -2.78 -6.01 9.90
CA ALA A 43 -2.57 -5.20 8.71
C ALA A 43 -2.88 -5.93 7.40
N GLN A 44 -2.52 -7.22 7.30
CA GLN A 44 -2.86 -8.04 6.13
C GLN A 44 -4.37 -8.26 6.01
N ASP A 45 -5.04 -8.53 7.13
CA ASP A 45 -6.49 -8.75 7.14
C ASP A 45 -7.25 -7.45 6.81
N GLU A 46 -6.81 -6.30 7.33
CA GLU A 46 -7.37 -4.98 6.99
C GLU A 46 -7.25 -4.66 5.49
N ILE A 47 -6.11 -4.98 4.86
CA ILE A 47 -5.91 -4.78 3.42
C ILE A 47 -6.80 -5.73 2.61
N LYS A 48 -6.90 -7.01 3.00
CA LYS A 48 -7.77 -8.00 2.34
C LYS A 48 -9.25 -7.66 2.46
N GLN A 49 -9.66 -7.07 3.57
CA GLN A 49 -11.02 -6.59 3.80
C GLN A 49 -11.31 -5.27 3.06
N GLY A 50 -10.31 -4.65 2.42
CA GLY A 50 -10.46 -3.37 1.72
C GLY A 50 -10.52 -2.16 2.66
N HIS A 51 -10.31 -2.33 3.97
CA HIS A 51 -10.31 -1.24 4.95
C HIS A 51 -9.06 -0.35 4.82
N VAL A 52 -7.96 -0.88 4.28
CA VAL A 52 -6.71 -0.15 4.09
C VAL A 52 -6.24 -0.31 2.65
N THR A 53 -6.18 0.79 1.91
CA THR A 53 -5.65 0.82 0.55
C THR A 53 -4.25 1.43 0.54
N PHE A 54 -3.29 0.76 -0.12
CA PHE A 54 -1.95 1.28 -0.32
C PHE A 54 -1.72 1.56 -1.80
N VAL A 55 -1.84 2.83 -2.18
CA VAL A 55 -1.51 3.30 -3.53
C VAL A 55 -0.04 3.71 -3.53
N ILE A 56 0.79 3.02 -4.32
CA ILE A 56 2.11 3.53 -4.65
C ILE A 56 1.88 4.63 -5.68
N PRO A 57 2.23 5.91 -5.40
CA PRO A 57 2.12 6.94 -6.41
C PRO A 57 2.98 6.51 -7.60
N ALA A 58 2.37 6.41 -8.78
CA ALA A 58 3.12 6.16 -10.01
C ALA A 58 4.25 7.18 -10.06
N ARG A 59 5.49 6.70 -10.18
CA ARG A 59 6.66 7.55 -10.34
C ARG A 59 6.32 8.52 -11.46
N LYS A 60 6.23 9.82 -11.19
CA LYS A 60 6.13 10.82 -12.26
C LYS A 60 7.32 10.54 -13.16
N ILE A 61 7.04 9.98 -14.35
CA ILE A 61 8.03 9.89 -15.40
C ILE A 61 8.25 11.35 -15.75
N VAL A 62 9.28 11.95 -15.17
CA VAL A 62 9.75 13.25 -15.63
C VAL A 62 10.30 12.96 -17.01
N GLU A 63 9.59 13.42 -18.03
CA GLU A 63 10.11 13.40 -19.40
C GLU A 63 11.46 14.12 -19.35
N PRO A 64 12.55 13.53 -19.89
CA PRO A 64 13.81 14.24 -19.97
C PRO A 64 13.56 15.51 -20.78
N LEU A 65 13.89 16.67 -20.23
CA LEU A 65 13.85 17.94 -20.95
C LEU A 65 14.74 17.76 -22.18
N LEU A 66 14.13 17.58 -23.35
CA LEU A 66 14.82 17.63 -24.63
C LEU A 66 15.23 19.09 -24.83
N GLU A 67 16.42 19.43 -24.37
CA GLU A 67 17.08 20.69 -24.68
C GLU A 67 17.45 20.66 -26.17
N ASN A 68 16.50 21.07 -27.02
CA ASN A 68 16.77 21.38 -28.42
C ASN A 68 17.21 22.84 -28.50
N GLY A 69 18.47 23.09 -28.83
CA GLY A 69 18.94 24.46 -29.08
C GLY A 69 20.43 24.60 -29.33
N ILE A 70 20.96 23.96 -30.39
CA ILE A 70 22.12 24.46 -31.17
C ILE A 70 21.73 24.38 -32.65
#